data_AF-A0A952MD90-F1
#
_entry.id   AF-A0A952MD90-F1
#
_cell.length_a   1.000
_cell.length_b   1.000
_cell.length_c   1.000
_cell.angle_alpha   90.00
_cell.angle_beta   90.00
_cell.angle_gamma   90.00
#
_symmetry.space_group_name_H-M   'P 1'
#
loop_
_entity.id
_entity.type
_entity.pdbx_description
1 polymer ?
#
loop_
_entity_poly.entity_id
_entity_poly.type
_entity_poly.pdbx_seq_one_letter_code
_entity_poly.pdbx_strand_id
1 'polypeptide(L)'
;MRLLIVTILFLLSFQLKAQELYTARGFWQETKKETYRKIADRKLKGDSLTSSELLYLEDYEKYLAGYYERLSEEEKRKYQQEKYQWDLELTQPQTVTRDFELRTRDRLINGVYGAYYGISFVVGTEASGPAAAGIIPITAGLWQLGPVINKKKYANINASTIRAGNSGRLLGLVNGSFLGILVAGNSENSGNTALLFSSVGSITLGEIAFQTQKRKNYSEGHIELMRHYGFLGPFATGMLMASAEVNDNHAIGAGLVAGGMGGLVVGHHAAQKYTYTQGDVDVISSLTIISTGLGFAIVAEALSEDLSPGLFLLPGLTAISGTLLGQKSVRGAQISKSQGNVIAFAAGGAALVGIGLMVVAEVDSASLVLGVPSVLALLAHQAMFNSYKKQNLAEIKLGQSASKRVQFSMNVAPENYYANKQAGEKIVQTGQLASPIVKLRLKF
;
A
#
# COMPACT_ATOMS: atom_id res chain seq x y z
N MET A 1 8.37 28.22 -24.70
CA MET A 1 7.96 28.82 -23.41
C MET A 1 7.21 27.83 -22.50
N ARG A 2 6.26 27.02 -22.99
CA ARG A 2 5.54 26.01 -22.18
C ARG A 2 6.44 24.87 -21.64
N LEU A 3 7.43 24.42 -22.41
CA LEU A 3 8.40 23.41 -21.96
C LEU A 3 9.27 23.90 -20.79
N LEU A 4 9.66 25.18 -20.82
CA LEU A 4 10.50 25.83 -19.81
C LEU A 4 9.79 25.93 -18.45
N ILE A 5 8.47 26.15 -18.44
CA ILE A 5 7.66 26.20 -17.21
C ILE A 5 7.55 24.82 -16.56
N VAL A 6 7.44 23.75 -17.36
CA VAL A 6 7.44 22.37 -16.85
C VAL A 6 8.81 21.99 -16.31
N THR A 7 9.91 22.39 -16.99
CA THR A 7 11.28 22.16 -16.47
C THR A 7 11.55 22.95 -15.19
N ILE A 8 11.04 24.19 -15.08
CA ILE A 8 11.19 25.02 -13.87
C ILE A 8 10.35 24.46 -12.70
N LEU A 9 9.14 23.95 -12.94
CA LEU A 9 8.33 23.28 -11.91
C LEU A 9 8.97 21.95 -11.47
N PHE A 10 9.58 21.19 -12.40
CA PHE A 10 10.32 19.98 -12.07
C PHE A 10 11.60 20.31 -11.27
N LEU A 11 12.36 21.34 -11.66
CA LEU A 11 13.57 21.79 -10.96
C LEU A 11 13.29 22.40 -9.58
N LEU A 12 12.15 23.08 -9.39
CA LEU A 12 11.68 23.54 -8.07
C LEU A 12 11.26 22.39 -7.15
N SER A 13 10.98 21.19 -7.70
CA SER A 13 10.71 19.97 -6.93
C SER A 13 11.98 19.25 -6.47
N PHE A 14 13.14 19.59 -7.06
CA PHE A 14 14.47 19.04 -6.73
C PHE A 14 15.32 19.99 -5.88
N GLN A 15 14.70 20.75 -4.97
CA GLN A 15 15.44 21.13 -3.77
C GLN A 15 15.70 19.85 -2.98
N LEU A 16 16.85 19.24 -3.32
CA LEU A 16 17.57 18.25 -2.55
C LEU A 16 17.66 18.74 -1.10
N LYS A 17 16.65 18.41 -0.29
CA LYS A 17 16.86 18.26 1.14
C LYS A 17 17.77 17.05 1.27
N ALA A 18 19.06 17.33 1.44
CA ALA A 18 20.00 16.38 2.04
C ALA A 18 19.26 15.67 3.18
N GLN A 19 19.33 14.34 3.21
CA GLN A 19 18.75 13.51 4.26
C GLN A 19 18.96 14.21 5.61
N GLU A 20 17.90 14.73 6.22
CA GLU A 20 17.95 15.23 7.59
C GLU A 20 18.30 13.99 8.44
N LEU A 21 19.56 13.88 8.85
CA LEU A 21 20.12 12.75 9.59
C LEU A 21 19.35 12.48 10.90
N TYR A 22 18.67 13.51 11.40
CA TYR A 22 17.90 13.55 12.63
C TYR A 22 16.44 13.87 12.31
N THR A 23 15.55 12.91 12.53
CA THR A 23 14.10 13.08 12.36
C THR A 23 13.36 12.76 13.65
N ALA A 24 12.21 13.37 13.85
CA ALA A 24 11.31 13.14 14.97
C ALA A 24 10.93 11.67 15.13
N ARG A 25 10.68 11.01 13.99
CA ARG A 25 10.37 9.57 13.94
C ARG A 25 11.60 8.73 14.30
N GLY A 26 12.78 9.11 13.80
CA GLY A 26 14.04 8.46 14.15
C GLY A 26 14.33 8.56 15.65
N PHE A 27 14.22 9.76 16.22
CA PHE A 27 14.33 9.99 17.67
C PHE A 27 13.33 9.12 18.45
N TRP A 28 12.06 9.09 18.04
CA TRP A 28 11.06 8.25 18.67
C TRP A 28 11.42 6.75 18.61
N GLN A 29 11.86 6.24 17.46
CA GLN A 29 12.30 4.84 17.34
C GLN A 29 13.46 4.52 18.28
N GLU A 30 14.43 5.43 18.40
CA GLU A 30 15.56 5.29 19.32
C GLU A 30 15.12 5.24 20.79
N THR A 31 14.09 6.02 21.18
CA THR A 31 13.50 5.97 22.53
C THR A 31 12.73 4.67 22.82
N LYS A 32 12.37 3.91 21.78
CA LYS A 32 11.60 2.67 21.88
C LYS A 32 12.43 1.41 21.67
N LYS A 33 13.76 1.52 21.51
CA LYS A 33 14.63 0.33 21.42
C LYS A 33 14.43 -0.56 22.64
N GLU A 34 14.25 -1.85 22.39
CA GLU A 34 13.87 -2.83 23.40
C GLU A 34 14.89 -2.93 24.54
N THR A 35 16.18 -2.89 24.22
CA THR A 35 17.28 -2.93 25.19
C THR A 35 17.22 -1.77 26.16
N TYR A 36 17.08 -0.54 25.64
CA TYR A 36 16.92 0.66 26.45
C TYR A 36 15.65 0.59 27.31
N ARG A 37 14.51 0.23 26.72
CA ARG A 37 13.22 0.19 27.44
C ARG A 37 13.24 -0.81 28.59
N LYS A 38 13.81 -2.01 28.39
CA LYS A 38 13.90 -3.04 29.45
C LYS A 38 14.74 -2.58 30.63
N ILE A 39 15.88 -1.94 30.36
CA ILE A 39 16.80 -1.45 31.40
C ILE A 39 16.17 -0.24 32.13
N ALA A 40 15.56 0.69 31.38
CA ALA A 40 14.87 1.84 31.95
C ALA A 40 13.64 1.45 32.80
N ASP A 41 12.83 0.50 32.34
CA ASP A 41 11.68 -0.02 33.10
C ASP A 41 12.13 -0.70 34.39
N ARG A 42 13.25 -1.44 34.38
CA ARG A 42 13.85 -2.04 35.58
C ARG A 42 14.33 -0.97 36.56
N LYS A 43 15.01 0.08 36.07
CA LYS A 43 15.41 1.25 36.86
C LYS A 43 14.19 1.89 37.56
N LEU A 44 13.11 2.12 36.81
CA LEU A 44 11.88 2.73 37.30
C LEU A 44 11.15 1.88 38.34
N LYS A 45 11.24 0.55 38.24
CA LYS A 45 10.68 -0.40 39.20
C LYS A 45 11.53 -0.58 40.46
N GLY A 46 12.72 0.01 40.51
CA GLY A 46 13.66 -0.13 41.62
C GLY A 46 14.44 -1.45 41.60
N ASP A 47 14.46 -2.16 40.47
CA ASP A 47 15.27 -3.37 40.33
C ASP A 47 16.76 -3.02 40.31
N SER A 48 17.60 -3.89 40.87
CA SER A 48 19.05 -3.73 40.78
C SER A 48 19.52 -3.87 39.33
N LEU A 49 20.36 -2.92 38.91
CA LEU A 49 21.00 -2.90 37.60
C LEU A 49 22.48 -3.24 37.76
N THR A 50 23.03 -3.95 36.78
CA THR A 50 24.48 -4.20 36.72
C THR A 50 25.23 -2.91 36.37
N SER A 51 26.52 -2.82 36.72
CA SER A 51 27.35 -1.66 36.39
C SER A 51 27.40 -1.38 34.87
N SER A 52 27.37 -2.43 34.04
CA SER A 52 27.29 -2.31 32.58
C SER A 52 25.95 -1.76 32.10
N GLU A 53 24.84 -2.11 32.74
CA GLU A 53 23.51 -1.59 32.41
C GLU A 53 23.35 -0.12 32.82
N LEU A 54 23.96 0.28 33.95
CA LEU A 54 24.00 1.68 34.38
C LEU A 54 24.79 2.54 33.40
N LEU A 55 26.00 2.11 33.02
CA LEU A 55 26.82 2.81 32.02
C LEU A 55 26.12 2.89 30.67
N TYR A 56 25.54 1.78 30.20
CA TYR A 56 24.74 1.78 28.97
C TYR A 56 23.60 2.80 29.03
N LEU A 57 22.86 2.83 30.13
CA LEU A 57 21.71 3.73 30.26
C LEU A 57 22.13 5.19 30.30
N GLU A 58 23.24 5.52 30.99
CA GLU A 58 23.79 6.89 31.01
C GLU A 58 24.27 7.33 29.62
N ASP A 59 25.05 6.50 28.92
CA ASP A 59 25.53 6.80 27.57
C ASP A 59 24.38 6.93 26.57
N TYR A 60 23.37 6.07 26.71
CA TYR A 60 22.22 6.08 25.82
C TYR A 60 21.28 7.26 26.10
N GLU A 61 21.10 7.68 27.35
CA GLU A 61 20.38 8.90 27.69
C GLU A 61 21.10 10.16 27.15
N LYS A 62 22.43 10.23 27.25
CA LYS A 62 23.23 11.29 26.62
C LYS A 62 23.08 11.30 25.09
N TYR A 63 23.09 10.13 24.46
CA TYR A 63 22.84 9.98 23.04
C TYR A 63 21.43 10.49 22.65
N LEU A 64 20.39 10.09 23.39
CA LEU A 64 19.02 10.56 23.12
C LEU A 64 18.89 12.07 23.30
N ALA A 65 19.46 12.64 24.37
CA ALA A 65 19.47 14.09 24.58
C ALA A 65 20.15 14.82 23.42
N GLY A 66 21.34 14.36 23.01
CA GLY A 66 22.07 14.93 21.87
C GLY A 66 21.32 14.75 20.54
N TYR A 67 20.59 13.65 20.36
CA TYR A 67 19.72 13.45 19.20
C TYR A 67 18.59 14.49 19.19
N TYR A 68 17.91 14.68 20.33
CA TYR A 68 16.79 15.62 20.45
C TYR A 68 17.21 17.08 20.23
N GLU A 69 18.36 17.48 20.75
CA GLU A 69 18.92 18.83 20.54
C GLU A 69 19.20 19.13 19.06
N ARG A 70 19.65 18.12 18.32
CA ARG A 70 19.95 18.21 16.87
C ARG A 70 18.70 18.19 15.99
N LEU A 71 17.51 17.91 16.53
CA LEU A 71 16.27 18.04 15.77
C LEU A 71 16.01 19.50 15.44
N SER A 72 15.54 19.77 14.22
CA SER A 72 14.99 21.09 13.88
C SER A 72 13.76 21.39 14.74
N GLU A 73 13.43 22.67 14.95
CA GLU A 73 12.23 23.06 15.70
C GLU A 73 10.94 22.50 15.07
N GLU A 74 10.90 22.36 13.74
CA GLU A 74 9.81 21.70 13.03
C GLU A 74 9.67 20.22 13.43
N GLU A 75 10.77 19.48 13.47
CA GLU A 75 10.79 18.06 13.86
C GLU A 75 10.54 17.90 15.36
N LYS A 76 11.01 18.80 16.23
CA LYS A 76 10.63 18.79 17.65
C LYS A 76 9.13 18.95 17.83
N ARG A 77 8.51 19.89 17.10
CA ARG A 77 7.05 20.08 17.11
C ARG A 77 6.33 18.85 16.56
N LYS A 78 6.83 18.25 15.49
CA LYS A 78 6.29 17.01 14.90
C LYS A 78 6.36 15.84 15.90
N TYR A 79 7.48 15.69 16.62
CA TYR A 79 7.63 14.69 17.68
C TYR A 79 6.53 14.85 18.74
N GLN A 80 6.31 16.07 19.24
CA GLN A 80 5.29 16.31 20.26
C GLN A 80 3.87 16.02 19.75
N GLN A 81 3.58 16.33 18.49
CA GLN A 81 2.26 16.09 17.88
C GLN A 81 2.01 14.61 17.57
N GLU A 82 3.01 13.87 17.12
CA GLU A 82 2.84 12.53 16.55
C GLU A 82 3.26 11.39 17.50
N LYS A 83 4.02 11.67 18.58
CA LYS A 83 4.49 10.66 19.55
C LYS A 83 3.36 9.75 20.03
N TYR A 84 2.19 10.31 20.31
CA TYR A 84 1.04 9.54 20.77
C TYR A 84 0.54 8.55 19.70
N GLN A 85 0.44 8.98 18.44
CA GLN A 85 0.05 8.08 17.35
C GLN A 85 1.09 6.98 17.13
N TRP A 86 2.37 7.32 17.22
CA TRP A 86 3.44 6.35 17.06
C TRP A 86 3.44 5.32 18.20
N ASP A 87 3.19 5.74 19.44
CA ASP A 87 3.04 4.84 20.59
C ASP A 87 1.87 3.86 20.42
N LEU A 88 0.79 4.29 19.75
CA LEU A 88 -0.33 3.42 19.37
C LEU A 88 0.06 2.38 18.32
N GLU A 89 0.94 2.70 17.36
CA GLU A 89 1.41 1.73 16.35
C GLU A 89 2.14 0.53 16.98
N LEU A 90 2.81 0.73 18.12
CA LEU A 90 3.47 -0.35 18.86
C LEU A 90 2.51 -1.17 19.72
N THR A 91 1.40 -0.59 20.15
CA THR A 91 0.38 -1.27 20.96
C THR A 91 -0.70 -1.95 20.14
N GLN A 92 -0.83 -1.63 18.84
CA GLN A 92 -1.66 -2.42 17.95
C GLN A 92 -1.15 -3.86 17.97
N PRO A 93 -2.00 -4.86 18.32
CA PRO A 93 -1.57 -6.24 18.29
C PRO A 93 -1.09 -6.53 16.88
N GLN A 94 0.20 -6.88 16.75
CA GLN A 94 0.67 -7.56 15.56
C GLN A 94 -0.23 -8.78 15.44
N THR A 95 -1.19 -8.71 14.53
CA THR A 95 -1.97 -9.88 14.16
C THR A 95 -0.93 -10.83 13.61
N VAL A 96 -0.55 -11.81 14.42
CA VAL A 96 0.21 -12.98 14.01
C VAL A 96 -0.70 -13.67 13.00
N THR A 97 -0.70 -13.15 11.79
CA THR A 97 -1.40 -13.72 10.66
C THR A 97 -0.73 -15.07 10.48
N ARG A 98 -1.51 -16.15 10.49
CA ARG A 98 -0.99 -17.52 10.39
C ARG A 98 -0.07 -17.58 9.18
N ASP A 99 1.23 -17.71 9.45
CA ASP A 99 2.34 -17.62 8.49
C ASP A 99 2.16 -18.56 7.27
N PHE A 100 1.35 -19.61 7.44
CA PHE A 100 0.98 -20.58 6.43
C PHE A 100 0.06 -20.04 5.32
N GLU A 101 -1.00 -19.30 5.67
CA GLU A 101 -1.99 -18.80 4.68
C GLU A 101 -1.37 -17.74 3.77
N LEU A 102 -0.55 -16.86 4.33
CA LEU A 102 0.20 -15.86 3.59
C LEU A 102 1.16 -16.49 2.58
N ARG A 103 1.88 -17.56 2.97
CA ARG A 103 2.83 -18.26 2.11
C ARG A 103 2.12 -19.04 0.99
N THR A 104 0.95 -19.61 1.25
CA THR A 104 0.17 -20.32 0.22
C THR A 104 -0.40 -19.34 -0.81
N ARG A 105 -0.96 -18.21 -0.36
CA ARG A 105 -1.45 -17.15 -1.25
C ARG A 105 -0.32 -16.53 -2.06
N ASP A 106 0.83 -16.28 -1.45
CA ASP A 106 2.01 -15.77 -2.17
C ASP A 106 2.50 -16.73 -3.26
N ARG A 107 2.54 -18.04 -2.99
CA ARG A 107 2.87 -19.05 -4.01
C ARG A 107 1.92 -19.00 -5.20
N LEU A 108 0.61 -18.87 -4.97
CA LEU A 108 -0.37 -18.78 -6.05
C LEU A 108 -0.17 -17.50 -6.88
N ILE A 109 0.03 -16.36 -6.21
CA ILE A 109 0.31 -15.08 -6.88
C ILE A 109 1.61 -15.15 -7.68
N ASN A 110 2.67 -15.74 -7.13
CA ASN A 110 3.93 -15.99 -7.84
C ASN A 110 3.71 -16.85 -9.10
N GLY A 111 2.87 -17.90 -9.01
CA GLY A 111 2.50 -18.73 -10.15
C GLY A 111 1.78 -17.95 -11.25
N VAL A 112 0.84 -17.07 -10.88
CA VAL A 112 0.13 -16.18 -11.84
C VAL A 112 1.11 -15.24 -12.54
N TYR A 113 2.03 -14.61 -11.81
CA TYR A 113 3.09 -13.81 -12.42
C TYR A 113 3.99 -14.66 -13.33
N GLY A 114 4.36 -15.87 -12.91
CA GLY A 114 5.13 -16.80 -13.73
C GLY A 114 4.43 -17.19 -15.03
N ALA A 115 3.12 -17.41 -14.99
CA ALA A 115 2.31 -17.65 -16.19
C ALA A 115 2.32 -16.43 -17.11
N TYR A 116 2.12 -15.22 -16.56
CA TYR A 116 2.23 -13.97 -17.32
C TYR A 116 3.59 -13.83 -18.00
N TYR A 117 4.70 -14.09 -17.28
CA TYR A 117 6.05 -14.02 -17.85
C TYR A 117 6.25 -15.03 -18.98
N GLY A 118 5.66 -16.23 -18.86
CA GLY A 118 5.66 -17.22 -19.93
C GLY A 118 4.90 -16.76 -21.16
N ILE A 119 3.71 -16.16 -20.99
CA ILE A 119 2.93 -15.56 -22.08
C ILE A 119 3.73 -14.46 -22.77
N SER A 120 4.28 -13.51 -21.99
CA SER A 120 5.11 -12.44 -22.54
C SER A 120 6.33 -12.96 -23.30
N PHE A 121 6.97 -14.02 -22.82
CA PHE A 121 8.10 -14.63 -23.51
C PHE A 121 7.67 -15.26 -24.83
N VAL A 122 6.58 -16.04 -24.84
CA VAL A 122 6.04 -16.66 -26.06
C VAL A 122 5.67 -15.61 -27.09
N VAL A 123 4.92 -14.58 -26.69
CA VAL A 123 4.50 -13.50 -27.58
C VAL A 123 5.71 -12.71 -28.08
N GLY A 124 6.63 -12.35 -27.19
CA GLY A 124 7.78 -11.53 -27.54
C GLY A 124 8.86 -12.22 -28.37
N THR A 125 8.95 -13.56 -28.29
CA THR A 125 9.87 -14.36 -29.11
C THR A 125 9.18 -15.00 -30.32
N GLU A 126 7.88 -14.75 -30.49
CA GLU A 126 7.05 -15.36 -31.53
C GLU A 126 7.15 -16.91 -31.54
N ALA A 127 7.34 -17.49 -30.35
CA ALA A 127 7.45 -18.93 -30.19
C ALA A 127 6.13 -19.61 -30.59
N SER A 128 6.21 -20.69 -31.38
CA SER A 128 5.05 -21.41 -31.88
C SER A 128 5.10 -22.90 -31.59
N GLY A 129 3.96 -23.57 -31.78
CA GLY A 129 3.82 -25.02 -31.60
C GLY A 129 3.75 -25.48 -30.13
N PRO A 130 3.90 -26.79 -29.89
CA PRO A 130 3.76 -27.40 -28.56
C PRO A 130 4.73 -26.84 -27.52
N ALA A 131 5.93 -26.41 -27.94
CA ALA A 131 6.91 -25.80 -27.07
C ALA A 131 6.40 -24.48 -26.46
N ALA A 132 5.74 -23.63 -27.25
CA ALA A 132 5.16 -22.38 -26.77
C ALA A 132 4.08 -22.60 -25.70
N ALA A 133 3.21 -23.59 -25.91
CA ALA A 133 2.19 -23.97 -24.92
C ALA A 133 2.81 -24.52 -23.63
N GLY A 134 3.97 -25.19 -23.71
CA GLY A 134 4.70 -25.71 -22.56
C GLY A 134 5.42 -24.65 -21.72
N ILE A 135 5.88 -23.54 -22.33
CA ILE A 135 6.60 -22.47 -21.64
C ILE A 135 5.77 -21.87 -20.49
N ILE A 136 4.48 -21.62 -20.72
CA ILE A 136 3.58 -20.97 -19.76
C ILE A 136 3.45 -21.77 -18.44
N PRO A 137 3.07 -23.05 -18.43
CA PRO A 137 2.99 -23.83 -17.20
C PRO A 137 4.37 -24.08 -16.57
N ILE A 138 5.45 -24.19 -17.37
CA ILE A 138 6.82 -24.32 -16.85
C ILE A 138 7.21 -23.07 -16.05
N THR A 139 7.04 -21.88 -16.63
CA THR A 139 7.37 -20.63 -15.94
C THR A 139 6.46 -20.42 -14.73
N ALA A 140 5.16 -20.70 -14.82
CA ALA A 140 4.25 -20.65 -13.68
C ALA A 140 4.72 -21.55 -12.52
N GLY A 141 5.07 -22.81 -12.82
CA GLY A 141 5.56 -23.77 -11.83
C GLY A 141 6.88 -23.35 -11.19
N LEU A 142 7.85 -22.89 -11.99
CA LEU A 142 9.15 -22.43 -11.48
C LEU A 142 9.00 -21.24 -10.51
N TRP A 143 8.13 -20.28 -10.83
CA TRP A 143 7.88 -19.14 -9.96
C TRP A 143 7.11 -19.53 -8.69
N GLN A 144 6.18 -20.48 -8.77
CA GLN A 144 5.50 -21.03 -7.59
C GLN A 144 6.48 -21.78 -6.66
N LEU A 145 7.49 -22.45 -7.22
CA LEU A 145 8.54 -23.15 -6.49
C LEU A 145 9.64 -22.22 -5.94
N GLY A 146 9.68 -20.94 -6.35
CA GLY A 146 10.70 -19.97 -5.94
C GLY A 146 10.99 -19.95 -4.43
N PRO A 147 9.99 -19.87 -3.54
CA PRO A 147 10.19 -19.92 -2.09
C PRO A 147 10.77 -21.23 -1.57
N VAL A 148 10.53 -22.34 -2.26
CA VAL A 148 11.06 -23.68 -1.91
C VAL A 148 12.50 -23.81 -2.36
N ILE A 149 12.82 -23.30 -3.55
CA ILE A 149 14.16 -23.35 -4.16
C ILE A 149 15.12 -22.40 -3.44
N ASN A 150 14.68 -21.17 -3.11
CA ASN A 150 15.53 -20.15 -2.52
C ASN A 150 15.20 -19.88 -1.04
N LYS A 151 15.31 -20.90 -0.19
CA LYS A 151 14.95 -20.80 1.25
C LYS A 151 15.62 -19.64 1.98
N LYS A 152 16.89 -19.32 1.64
CA LYS A 152 17.65 -18.23 2.27
C LYS A 152 17.06 -16.84 1.96
N LYS A 153 16.63 -16.61 0.72
CA LYS A 153 15.98 -15.34 0.33
C LYS A 153 14.69 -15.10 1.11
N TYR A 154 13.88 -16.15 1.25
CA TYR A 154 12.58 -16.11 1.91
C TYR A 154 12.63 -16.36 3.43
N ALA A 155 13.83 -16.44 4.02
CA ALA A 155 13.99 -16.48 5.47
C ALA A 155 13.63 -15.13 6.11
N ASN A 156 12.93 -15.19 7.25
CA ASN A 156 12.53 -14.04 8.08
C ASN A 156 11.74 -12.96 7.34
N ILE A 157 10.91 -13.35 6.37
CA ILE A 157 10.00 -12.43 5.69
C ILE A 157 8.70 -12.29 6.48
N ASN A 158 8.13 -11.09 6.44
CA ASN A 158 6.80 -10.79 6.97
C ASN A 158 5.82 -10.49 5.83
N ALA A 159 4.54 -10.32 6.16
CA ALA A 159 3.48 -9.97 5.21
C ALA A 159 3.82 -8.72 4.39
N SER A 160 4.41 -7.70 5.02
CA SER A 160 4.80 -6.45 4.37
C SER A 160 5.91 -6.65 3.35
N THR A 161 6.83 -7.59 3.57
CA THR A 161 7.90 -7.96 2.61
C THR A 161 7.33 -8.60 1.35
N ILE A 162 6.43 -9.57 1.52
CA ILE A 162 5.72 -10.20 0.41
C ILE A 162 4.93 -9.15 -0.38
N ARG A 163 4.24 -8.27 0.35
CA ARG A 163 3.42 -7.21 -0.22
C ARG A 163 4.24 -6.20 -1.01
N ALA A 164 5.37 -5.74 -0.48
CA ALA A 164 6.29 -4.86 -1.20
C ALA A 164 6.76 -5.52 -2.50
N GLY A 165 7.13 -6.81 -2.46
CA GLY A 165 7.48 -7.57 -3.66
C GLY A 165 6.36 -7.59 -4.69
N ASN A 166 5.13 -7.88 -4.30
CA ASN A 166 3.98 -7.91 -5.21
C ASN A 166 3.60 -6.52 -5.75
N SER A 167 3.65 -5.47 -4.93
CA SER A 167 3.48 -4.09 -5.38
C SER A 167 4.56 -3.69 -6.37
N GLY A 168 5.82 -4.07 -6.11
CA GLY A 168 6.93 -3.86 -7.03
C GLY A 168 6.75 -4.58 -8.36
N ARG A 169 6.29 -5.84 -8.34
CA ARG A 169 5.97 -6.59 -9.56
C ARG A 169 4.88 -5.95 -10.37
N LEU A 170 3.80 -5.52 -9.72
CA LEU A 170 2.67 -4.88 -10.38
C LEU A 170 3.09 -3.53 -11.01
N LEU A 171 3.80 -2.69 -10.25
CA LEU A 171 4.36 -1.44 -10.79
C LEU A 171 5.38 -1.69 -11.90
N GLY A 172 6.13 -2.78 -11.81
CA GLY A 172 7.09 -3.18 -12.83
C GLY A 172 6.46 -3.65 -14.13
N LEU A 173 5.27 -4.28 -14.08
CA LEU A 173 4.50 -4.56 -15.29
C LEU A 173 4.17 -3.27 -16.05
N VAL A 174 3.68 -2.28 -15.31
CA VAL A 174 3.19 -1.01 -15.86
C VAL A 174 4.35 -0.13 -16.34
N ASN A 175 5.36 0.10 -15.49
CA ASN A 175 6.52 0.90 -15.90
C ASN A 175 7.40 0.17 -16.93
N GLY A 176 7.43 -1.15 -16.89
CA GLY A 176 8.10 -1.96 -17.90
C GLY A 176 7.40 -1.85 -19.26
N SER A 177 6.07 -1.90 -19.32
CA SER A 177 5.37 -1.69 -20.60
C SER A 177 5.61 -0.29 -21.15
N PHE A 178 5.62 0.75 -20.31
CA PHE A 178 5.97 2.11 -20.72
C PHE A 178 7.41 2.22 -21.25
N LEU A 179 8.35 1.51 -20.62
CA LEU A 179 9.73 1.42 -21.11
C LEU A 179 9.81 0.70 -22.46
N GLY A 180 9.01 -0.34 -22.68
CA GLY A 180 8.94 -0.99 -23.99
C GLY A 180 8.34 -0.09 -25.07
N ILE A 181 7.30 0.69 -24.75
CA ILE A 181 6.74 1.73 -25.64
C ILE A 181 7.81 2.80 -25.95
N LEU A 182 8.58 3.22 -24.94
CA LEU A 182 9.70 4.14 -25.13
C LEU A 182 10.77 3.57 -26.07
N VAL A 183 11.12 2.29 -25.94
CA VAL A 183 12.19 1.67 -26.73
C VAL A 183 11.74 1.37 -28.16
N ALA A 184 10.53 0.86 -28.34
CA ALA A 184 10.03 0.40 -29.63
C ALA A 184 9.27 1.49 -30.41
N GLY A 185 8.77 2.52 -29.73
CA GLY A 185 8.10 3.67 -30.33
C GLY A 185 6.93 3.27 -31.23
N ASN A 186 7.02 3.71 -32.49
CA ASN A 186 6.01 3.50 -33.53
C ASN A 186 6.27 2.24 -34.38
N SER A 187 7.17 1.34 -33.96
CA SER A 187 7.42 0.10 -34.69
C SER A 187 6.23 -0.88 -34.60
N GLU A 188 6.11 -1.75 -35.60
CA GLU A 188 5.08 -2.81 -35.64
C GLU A 188 5.18 -3.77 -34.43
N ASN A 189 6.37 -3.91 -33.85
CA ASN A 189 6.64 -4.76 -32.68
C ASN A 189 6.51 -4.03 -31.33
N SER A 190 5.94 -2.82 -31.31
CA SER A 190 5.80 -2.03 -30.08
C SER A 190 5.02 -2.76 -28.98
N GLY A 191 3.93 -3.46 -29.34
CA GLY A 191 3.16 -4.28 -28.40
C GLY A 191 3.96 -5.45 -27.81
N ASN A 192 4.67 -6.21 -28.66
CA ASN A 192 5.49 -7.34 -28.23
C ASN A 192 6.65 -6.87 -27.32
N THR A 193 7.28 -5.76 -27.68
CA THR A 193 8.35 -5.16 -26.88
C THR A 193 7.82 -4.66 -25.53
N ALA A 194 6.66 -4.00 -25.50
CA ALA A 194 6.00 -3.60 -24.26
C ALA A 194 5.69 -4.78 -23.34
N LEU A 195 5.24 -5.92 -23.88
CA LEU A 195 4.98 -7.14 -23.11
C LEU A 195 6.25 -7.81 -22.58
N LEU A 196 7.35 -7.76 -23.33
CA LEU A 196 8.64 -8.27 -22.85
C LEU A 196 9.19 -7.40 -21.72
N PHE A 197 9.21 -6.07 -21.93
CA PHE A 197 9.71 -5.14 -20.94
C PHE A 197 8.79 -5.06 -19.70
N SER A 198 7.48 -5.29 -19.82
CA SER A 198 6.60 -5.42 -18.65
C SER A 198 7.03 -6.59 -17.75
N SER A 199 7.38 -7.74 -18.34
CA SER A 199 7.88 -8.90 -17.59
C SER A 199 9.22 -8.61 -16.92
N VAL A 200 10.19 -8.05 -17.67
CA VAL A 200 11.51 -7.68 -17.13
C VAL A 200 11.36 -6.65 -16.01
N GLY A 201 10.53 -5.63 -16.21
CA GLY A 201 10.24 -4.60 -15.22
C GLY A 201 9.59 -5.17 -13.97
N SER A 202 8.62 -6.08 -14.14
CA SER A 202 7.94 -6.77 -13.05
C SER A 202 8.91 -7.57 -12.18
N ILE A 203 9.77 -8.38 -12.79
CA ILE A 203 10.79 -9.15 -12.08
C ILE A 203 11.74 -8.22 -11.34
N THR A 204 12.24 -7.20 -12.03
CA THR A 204 13.26 -6.28 -11.50
C THR A 204 12.73 -5.44 -10.35
N LEU A 205 11.61 -4.73 -10.53
CA LEU A 205 11.02 -3.91 -9.48
C LEU A 205 10.43 -4.74 -8.34
N GLY A 206 9.93 -5.95 -8.63
CA GLY A 206 9.54 -6.91 -7.60
C GLY A 206 10.70 -7.29 -6.68
N GLU A 207 11.87 -7.59 -7.24
CA GLU A 207 13.05 -7.92 -6.46
C GLU A 207 13.59 -6.72 -5.68
N ILE A 208 13.69 -5.56 -6.34
CA ILE A 208 14.15 -4.31 -5.68
C ILE A 208 13.24 -3.98 -4.49
N ALA A 209 11.92 -4.05 -4.67
CA ALA A 209 10.97 -3.76 -3.59
C ALA A 209 11.07 -4.78 -2.45
N PHE A 210 11.18 -6.07 -2.77
CA PHE A 210 11.36 -7.13 -1.78
C PHE A 210 12.64 -6.92 -0.94
N GLN A 211 13.78 -6.69 -1.59
CA GLN A 211 15.07 -6.47 -0.92
C GLN A 211 15.09 -5.17 -0.13
N THR A 212 14.53 -4.10 -0.70
CA THR A 212 14.42 -2.80 -0.01
C THR A 212 13.57 -2.93 1.25
N GLN A 213 12.47 -3.67 1.18
CA GLN A 213 11.60 -3.89 2.33
C GLN A 213 12.28 -4.73 3.41
N LYS A 214 13.05 -5.77 3.06
CA LYS A 214 13.86 -6.52 4.03
C LYS A 214 14.87 -5.64 4.76
N ARG A 215 15.43 -4.63 4.09
CA ARG A 215 16.45 -3.73 4.65
C ARG A 215 15.87 -2.59 5.46
N LYS A 216 14.77 -1.99 5.00
CA LYS A 216 14.23 -0.74 5.55
C LYS A 216 12.96 -0.92 6.40
N ASN A 217 12.28 -2.07 6.27
CA ASN A 217 11.08 -2.43 7.02
C ASN A 217 10.00 -1.32 7.05
N TYR A 218 9.57 -0.86 5.87
CA TYR A 218 8.49 0.12 5.75
C TYR A 218 7.15 -0.47 6.22
N SER A 219 6.24 0.38 6.70
CA SER A 219 4.88 -0.05 7.07
C SER A 219 4.07 -0.45 5.82
N GLU A 220 3.00 -1.23 6.01
CA GLU A 220 2.12 -1.59 4.89
C GLU A 220 1.49 -0.37 4.22
N GLY A 221 1.06 0.64 4.99
CA GLY A 221 0.51 1.86 4.40
C GLY A 221 1.58 2.69 3.67
N HIS A 222 2.85 2.65 4.11
CA HIS A 222 3.94 3.27 3.33
C HIS A 222 4.08 2.61 1.96
N ILE A 223 4.16 1.27 1.93
CA ILE A 223 4.26 0.49 0.68
C ILE A 223 3.07 0.78 -0.23
N GLU A 224 1.86 0.78 0.33
CA GLU A 224 0.64 1.03 -0.44
C GLU A 224 0.55 2.46 -0.96
N LEU A 225 0.98 3.45 -0.18
CA LEU A 225 0.97 4.83 -0.64
C LEU A 225 1.98 5.06 -1.77
N MET A 226 3.16 4.44 -1.67
CA MET A 226 4.10 4.40 -2.79
C MET A 226 3.46 3.74 -4.03
N ARG A 227 2.76 2.62 -3.86
CA ARG A 227 2.03 1.97 -4.96
C ARG A 227 0.99 2.89 -5.59
N HIS A 228 0.15 3.52 -4.77
CA HIS A 228 -0.89 4.45 -5.22
C HIS A 228 -0.31 5.56 -6.10
N TYR A 229 0.73 6.25 -5.62
CA TYR A 229 1.36 7.30 -6.42
C TYR A 229 2.16 6.76 -7.62
N GLY A 230 2.68 5.54 -7.53
CA GLY A 230 3.30 4.85 -8.67
C GLY A 230 2.35 4.60 -9.83
N PHE A 231 1.03 4.57 -9.58
CA PHE A 231 -0.02 4.56 -10.61
C PHE A 231 -0.53 5.96 -10.97
N LEU A 232 -0.70 6.83 -9.96
CA LEU A 232 -1.18 8.19 -10.18
C LEU A 232 -0.22 9.00 -11.05
N GLY A 233 1.09 8.84 -10.87
CA GLY A 233 2.12 9.59 -11.61
C GLY A 233 2.06 9.37 -13.13
N PRO A 234 2.14 8.12 -13.62
CA PRO A 234 1.96 7.82 -15.03
C PRO A 234 0.58 8.22 -15.53
N PHE A 235 -0.48 7.99 -14.75
CA PHE A 235 -1.83 8.39 -15.14
C PHE A 235 -1.93 9.91 -15.39
N ALA A 236 -1.50 10.73 -14.42
CA ALA A 236 -1.51 12.19 -14.56
C ALA A 236 -0.63 12.67 -15.71
N THR A 237 0.52 12.01 -15.93
CA THR A 237 1.39 12.34 -17.06
C THR A 237 0.76 11.98 -18.41
N GLY A 238 0.11 10.81 -18.50
CA GLY A 238 -0.64 10.39 -19.67
C GLY A 238 -1.79 11.33 -20.00
N MET A 239 -2.52 11.81 -18.98
CA MET A 239 -3.55 12.84 -19.15
C MET A 239 -2.99 14.17 -19.67
N LEU A 240 -1.82 14.59 -19.17
CA LEU A 240 -1.12 15.78 -19.66
C LEU A 240 -0.64 15.62 -21.10
N MET A 241 -0.15 14.44 -21.47
CA MET A 241 0.26 14.13 -22.84
C MET A 241 -0.90 14.07 -23.81
N ALA A 242 -2.01 13.43 -23.42
CA ALA A 242 -3.25 13.41 -24.19
C ALA A 242 -3.77 14.82 -24.43
N SER A 243 -3.74 15.67 -23.39
CA SER A 243 -4.15 17.07 -23.52
C SER A 243 -3.22 17.91 -24.40
N ALA A 244 -1.94 17.57 -24.43
CA ALA A 244 -0.94 18.20 -25.31
C ALA A 244 -0.86 17.56 -26.70
N GLU A 245 -1.74 16.60 -27.01
CA GLU A 245 -1.79 15.87 -28.28
C GLU A 245 -0.45 15.28 -28.70
N VAL A 246 0.29 14.74 -27.73
CA VAL A 246 1.58 14.08 -28.01
C VAL A 246 1.30 12.79 -28.76
N ASN A 247 1.70 12.73 -30.03
CA ASN A 247 1.50 11.57 -30.91
C ASN A 247 2.76 10.70 -31.09
N ASP A 248 3.91 11.12 -30.54
CA ASP A 248 5.14 10.31 -30.58
C ASP A 248 5.16 9.31 -29.42
N ASN A 249 5.08 8.02 -29.74
CA ASN A 249 5.14 6.94 -28.76
C ASN A 249 6.42 6.95 -27.92
N HIS A 250 7.56 7.41 -28.45
CA HIS A 250 8.78 7.53 -27.63
C HIS A 250 8.58 8.58 -26.56
N ALA A 251 8.08 9.76 -26.93
CA ALA A 251 7.78 10.83 -25.98
C ALA A 251 6.75 10.36 -24.94
N ILE A 252 5.68 9.66 -25.37
CA ILE A 252 4.66 9.09 -24.48
C ILE A 252 5.31 8.11 -23.49
N GLY A 253 6.05 7.11 -23.98
CA GLY A 253 6.73 6.13 -23.14
C GLY A 253 7.69 6.79 -22.14
N ALA A 254 8.49 7.76 -22.59
CA ALA A 254 9.42 8.50 -21.74
C ALA A 254 8.71 9.22 -20.59
N GLY A 255 7.65 9.98 -20.87
CA GLY A 255 6.95 10.69 -19.82
C GLY A 255 6.14 9.78 -18.93
N LEU A 256 5.57 8.68 -19.42
CA LEU A 256 4.91 7.70 -18.56
C LEU A 256 5.90 7.05 -17.56
N VAL A 257 7.11 6.68 -18.01
CA VAL A 257 8.18 6.20 -17.12
C VAL A 257 8.60 7.28 -16.12
N ALA A 258 8.84 8.51 -16.59
CA ALA A 258 9.21 9.64 -15.73
C ALA A 258 8.12 9.96 -14.69
N GLY A 259 6.85 9.89 -15.10
CA GLY A 259 5.68 10.03 -14.25
C GLY A 259 5.60 8.92 -13.20
N GLY A 260 5.93 7.68 -13.56
CA GLY A 260 6.06 6.54 -12.65
C GLY A 260 7.10 6.76 -11.57
N MET A 261 8.31 7.15 -11.98
CA MET A 261 9.40 7.45 -11.05
C MET A 261 9.05 8.64 -10.15
N GLY A 262 8.55 9.74 -10.73
CA GLY A 262 8.12 10.93 -9.99
C GLY A 262 7.01 10.61 -8.99
N GLY A 263 6.02 9.82 -9.39
CA GLY A 263 4.96 9.31 -8.53
C GLY A 263 5.53 8.54 -7.33
N LEU A 264 6.44 7.58 -7.55
CA LEU A 264 7.05 6.82 -6.45
C LEU A 264 7.80 7.72 -5.46
N VAL A 265 8.52 8.74 -5.94
CA VAL A 265 9.20 9.74 -5.09
C VAL A 265 8.20 10.54 -4.26
N VAL A 266 7.12 11.04 -4.89
CA VAL A 266 6.06 11.77 -4.20
C VAL A 266 5.37 10.89 -3.15
N GLY A 267 5.05 9.64 -3.50
CA GLY A 267 4.43 8.68 -2.58
C GLY A 267 5.33 8.34 -1.40
N HIS A 268 6.64 8.18 -1.63
CA HIS A 268 7.61 7.98 -0.56
C HIS A 268 7.64 9.17 0.39
N HIS A 269 7.70 10.39 -0.15
CA HIS A 269 7.71 11.61 0.66
C HIS A 269 6.41 11.82 1.42
N ALA A 270 5.26 11.54 0.80
CA ALA A 270 3.96 11.62 1.44
C ALA A 270 3.84 10.61 2.60
N ALA A 271 4.37 9.39 2.42
CA ALA A 271 4.34 8.35 3.45
C ALA A 271 5.24 8.67 4.65
N GLN A 272 6.28 9.49 4.48
CA GLN A 272 7.13 9.97 5.59
C GLN A 272 6.48 11.08 6.42
N LYS A 273 5.49 11.78 5.87
CA LYS A 273 4.80 12.86 6.58
C LYS A 273 3.78 12.36 7.59
N TYR A 274 3.19 11.20 7.34
CA TYR A 274 2.12 10.65 8.17
C TYR A 274 2.13 9.12 8.12
N THR A 275 1.92 8.47 9.26
CA THR A 275 1.81 7.01 9.28
C THR A 275 0.44 6.58 8.76
N TYR A 276 0.39 6.27 7.48
CA TYR A 276 -0.79 5.65 6.88
C TYR A 276 -0.86 4.18 7.26
N THR A 277 -2.06 3.71 7.59
CA THR A 277 -2.39 2.28 7.55
C THR A 277 -2.69 1.85 6.12
N GLN A 278 -2.78 0.55 5.87
CA GLN A 278 -3.22 0.07 4.57
C GLN A 278 -4.66 0.53 4.23
N GLY A 279 -5.58 0.48 5.20
CA GLY A 279 -6.97 0.85 4.97
C GLY A 279 -7.12 2.35 4.67
N ASP A 280 -6.29 3.20 5.28
CA ASP A 280 -6.23 4.62 4.91
C ASP A 280 -5.88 4.81 3.43
N VAL A 281 -4.93 4.03 2.90
CA VAL A 281 -4.54 4.11 1.49
C VAL A 281 -5.63 3.54 0.58
N ASP A 282 -6.34 2.50 0.99
CA ASP A 282 -7.49 1.96 0.22
C ASP A 282 -8.60 3.03 0.09
N VAL A 283 -8.85 3.81 1.15
CA VAL A 283 -9.77 4.98 1.13
C VAL A 283 -9.24 6.09 0.21
N ILE A 284 -7.95 6.43 0.29
CA ILE A 284 -7.32 7.41 -0.62
C ILE A 284 -7.49 6.97 -2.08
N SER A 285 -7.20 5.70 -2.37
CA SER A 285 -7.21 5.14 -3.72
C SER A 285 -8.61 5.12 -4.31
N SER A 286 -9.60 4.69 -3.55
CA SER A 286 -11.00 4.70 -3.98
C SER A 286 -11.52 6.12 -4.23
N LEU A 287 -11.24 7.08 -3.34
CA LEU A 287 -11.61 8.49 -3.58
C LEU A 287 -10.90 9.08 -4.81
N THR A 288 -9.67 8.67 -5.08
CA THR A 288 -8.93 9.06 -6.28
C THR A 288 -9.64 8.57 -7.54
N ILE A 289 -10.02 7.29 -7.59
CA ILE A 289 -10.74 6.70 -8.74
C ILE A 289 -12.10 7.37 -8.93
N ILE A 290 -12.86 7.57 -7.85
CA ILE A 290 -14.16 8.27 -7.89
C ILE A 290 -14.00 9.68 -8.47
N SER A 291 -13.01 10.44 -7.99
CA SER A 291 -12.77 11.81 -8.47
C SER A 291 -12.30 11.81 -9.92
N THR A 292 -11.51 10.81 -10.32
CA THR A 292 -11.10 10.61 -11.72
C THR A 292 -12.32 10.38 -12.61
N GLY A 293 -13.27 9.54 -12.20
CA GLY A 293 -14.52 9.29 -12.90
C GLY A 293 -15.37 10.56 -13.09
N LEU A 294 -15.47 11.41 -12.04
CA LEU A 294 -16.09 12.73 -12.15
C LEU A 294 -15.36 13.64 -13.15
N GLY A 295 -14.03 13.61 -13.17
CA GLY A 295 -13.24 14.34 -14.16
C GLY A 295 -13.53 13.89 -15.58
N PHE A 296 -13.63 12.59 -15.82
CA PHE A 296 -14.01 12.06 -17.13
C PHE A 296 -15.45 12.40 -17.52
N ALA A 297 -16.39 12.44 -16.56
CA ALA A 297 -17.75 12.88 -16.84
C ALA A 297 -17.81 14.34 -17.34
N ILE A 298 -17.01 15.23 -16.75
CA ILE A 298 -16.89 16.63 -17.21
C ILE A 298 -16.28 16.69 -18.61
N VAL A 299 -15.24 15.90 -18.88
CA VAL A 299 -14.63 15.84 -20.22
C VAL A 299 -15.63 15.32 -21.25
N ALA A 300 -16.40 14.29 -20.92
CA ALA A 300 -17.40 13.71 -21.81
C ALA A 300 -18.49 14.72 -22.18
N GLU A 301 -18.95 15.53 -21.22
CA GLU A 301 -19.91 16.61 -21.49
C GLU A 301 -19.29 17.65 -22.43
N ALA A 302 -18.09 18.13 -22.12
CA ALA A 302 -17.45 19.17 -22.90
C ALA A 302 -17.04 18.72 -24.32
N LEU A 303 -16.65 17.45 -24.50
CA LEU A 303 -16.38 16.89 -25.84
C LEU A 303 -17.64 16.78 -26.69
N SER A 304 -18.82 16.60 -26.09
CA SER A 304 -20.09 16.62 -26.83
C SER A 304 -20.43 18.01 -27.39
N GLU A 305 -19.80 19.07 -26.87
CA GLU A 305 -19.93 20.46 -27.31
C GLU A 305 -18.77 20.92 -28.22
N ASP A 306 -17.96 20.00 -28.76
CA ASP A 306 -16.84 20.28 -29.68
C ASP A 306 -15.70 21.14 -29.05
N LEU A 307 -15.55 21.07 -27.72
CA LEU A 307 -14.51 21.82 -26.99
C LEU A 307 -13.13 21.14 -27.02
N SER A 308 -12.10 21.98 -26.86
CA SER A 308 -10.70 21.68 -27.20
C SER A 308 -10.05 20.48 -26.45
N PRO A 309 -8.96 19.90 -27.01
CA PRO A 309 -8.15 18.83 -26.41
C PRO A 309 -7.59 19.11 -25.00
N GLY A 310 -7.58 20.39 -24.57
CA GLY A 310 -7.17 20.83 -23.22
C GLY A 310 -7.91 20.13 -22.07
N LEU A 311 -9.06 19.52 -22.35
CA LEU A 311 -9.98 18.93 -21.36
C LEU A 311 -9.44 17.67 -20.70
N PHE A 312 -8.54 16.91 -21.34
CA PHE A 312 -7.96 15.70 -20.72
C PHE A 312 -7.11 15.97 -19.47
N LEU A 313 -6.75 17.23 -19.19
CA LEU A 313 -6.15 17.60 -17.89
C LEU A 313 -7.12 17.42 -16.72
N LEU A 314 -8.44 17.51 -16.95
CA LEU A 314 -9.43 17.47 -15.88
C LEU A 314 -9.42 16.14 -15.11
N PRO A 315 -9.47 14.94 -15.73
CA PRO A 315 -9.31 13.67 -15.03
C PRO A 315 -8.02 13.58 -14.22
N GLY A 316 -6.90 14.09 -14.75
CA GLY A 316 -5.62 14.14 -14.04
C GLY A 316 -5.68 15.03 -12.80
N LEU A 317 -6.24 16.24 -12.93
CA LEU A 317 -6.42 17.20 -11.85
C LEU A 317 -7.38 16.69 -10.78
N THR A 318 -8.49 16.06 -11.16
CA THR A 318 -9.45 15.50 -10.21
C THR A 318 -8.90 14.27 -9.51
N ALA A 319 -8.08 13.43 -10.17
CA ALA A 319 -7.37 12.32 -9.53
C ALA A 319 -6.39 12.83 -8.45
N ILE A 320 -5.59 13.84 -8.77
CA ILE A 320 -4.67 14.48 -7.81
C ILE A 320 -5.45 15.10 -6.65
N SER A 321 -6.53 15.83 -6.96
CA SER A 321 -7.38 16.47 -5.94
C SER A 321 -8.04 15.42 -5.03
N GLY A 322 -8.57 14.34 -5.59
CA GLY A 322 -9.13 13.21 -4.85
C GLY A 322 -8.09 12.54 -3.94
N THR A 323 -6.86 12.38 -4.43
CA THR A 323 -5.74 11.86 -3.61
C THR A 323 -5.44 12.79 -2.44
N LEU A 324 -5.32 14.10 -2.67
CA LEU A 324 -5.00 15.08 -1.62
C LEU A 324 -6.13 15.21 -0.59
N LEU A 325 -7.38 15.23 -1.04
CA LEU A 325 -8.55 15.23 -0.16
C LEU A 325 -8.63 13.96 0.67
N GLY A 326 -8.38 12.80 0.05
CA GLY A 326 -8.30 11.51 0.75
C GLY A 326 -7.20 11.51 1.80
N GLN A 327 -6.00 11.97 1.44
CA GLN A 327 -4.89 12.06 2.38
C GLN A 327 -5.18 12.95 3.57
N LYS A 328 -5.90 14.06 3.35
CA LYS A 328 -6.32 14.96 4.42
C LYS A 328 -7.41 14.33 5.27
N SER A 329 -8.36 13.62 4.67
CA SER A 329 -9.53 13.07 5.36
C SER A 329 -9.17 11.92 6.30
N VAL A 330 -8.25 11.03 5.89
CA VAL A 330 -7.84 9.84 6.65
C VAL A 330 -6.88 10.13 7.80
N ARG A 331 -6.35 11.36 7.92
CA ARG A 331 -5.43 11.71 9.02
C ARG A 331 -6.10 11.48 10.37
N GLY A 332 -5.46 10.65 11.19
CA GLY A 332 -5.93 10.26 12.53
C GLY A 332 -7.12 9.31 12.54
N ALA A 333 -7.62 8.87 11.37
CA ALA A 333 -8.74 7.93 11.30
C ALA A 333 -8.29 6.47 11.54
N GLN A 334 -7.04 6.14 11.21
CA GLN A 334 -6.45 4.81 11.38
C GLN A 334 -7.36 3.69 10.85
N ILE A 335 -7.83 3.83 9.62
CA ILE A 335 -8.78 2.90 9.01
C ILE A 335 -8.12 1.53 8.84
N SER A 336 -8.67 0.49 9.46
CA SER A 336 -8.10 -0.86 9.30
C SER A 336 -8.23 -1.36 7.85
N LYS A 337 -7.40 -2.32 7.46
CA LYS A 337 -7.48 -3.00 6.15
C LYS A 337 -8.90 -3.47 5.80
N SER A 338 -9.59 -4.07 6.77
CA SER A 338 -10.96 -4.57 6.56
C SER A 338 -11.93 -3.43 6.29
N GLN A 339 -11.88 -2.37 7.10
CA GLN A 339 -12.71 -1.18 6.91
C GLN A 339 -12.43 -0.50 5.57
N GLY A 340 -11.15 -0.33 5.20
CA GLY A 340 -10.76 0.24 3.91
C GLY A 340 -11.28 -0.57 2.72
N ASN A 341 -11.17 -1.90 2.77
CA ASN A 341 -11.75 -2.79 1.77
C ASN A 341 -13.27 -2.65 1.69
N VAL A 342 -13.97 -2.60 2.82
CA VAL A 342 -15.44 -2.45 2.85
C VAL A 342 -15.86 -1.11 2.24
N ILE A 343 -15.16 -0.02 2.55
CA ILE A 343 -15.42 1.30 1.94
C ILE A 343 -15.23 1.22 0.42
N ALA A 344 -14.12 0.63 -0.05
CA ALA A 344 -13.84 0.49 -1.48
C ALA A 344 -14.88 -0.38 -2.20
N PHE A 345 -15.29 -1.52 -1.60
CA PHE A 345 -16.33 -2.38 -2.17
C PHE A 345 -17.71 -1.73 -2.16
N ALA A 346 -18.06 -0.98 -1.12
CA ALA A 346 -19.32 -0.23 -1.08
C ALA A 346 -19.36 0.84 -2.19
N ALA A 347 -18.25 1.56 -2.39
CA ALA A 347 -18.13 2.53 -3.47
C ALA A 347 -18.22 1.86 -4.86
N GLY A 348 -17.50 0.75 -5.07
CA GLY A 348 -17.55 -0.01 -6.32
C GLY A 348 -18.94 -0.62 -6.59
N GLY A 349 -19.60 -1.16 -5.57
CA GLY A 349 -20.96 -1.66 -5.67
C GLY A 349 -21.97 -0.57 -6.03
N ALA A 350 -21.85 0.62 -5.43
CA ALA A 350 -22.69 1.76 -5.76
C ALA A 350 -22.43 2.29 -7.19
N ALA A 351 -21.17 2.29 -7.66
CA ALA A 351 -20.86 2.57 -9.06
C ALA A 351 -21.55 1.57 -10.01
N LEU A 352 -21.48 0.27 -9.71
CA LEU A 352 -22.12 -0.76 -10.53
C LEU A 352 -23.65 -0.61 -10.56
N VAL A 353 -24.28 -0.26 -9.44
CA VAL A 353 -25.70 0.10 -9.41
C VAL A 353 -25.97 1.30 -10.32
N GLY A 354 -25.13 2.34 -10.26
CA GLY A 354 -25.22 3.49 -11.16
C GLY A 354 -25.14 3.10 -12.64
N ILE A 355 -24.17 2.25 -13.01
CA ILE A 355 -24.02 1.74 -14.38
C ILE A 355 -25.29 0.97 -14.78
N GLY A 356 -25.80 0.10 -13.90
CA GLY A 356 -27.04 -0.64 -14.14
C GLY A 356 -28.24 0.28 -14.37
N LEU A 357 -28.36 1.37 -13.62
CA LEU A 357 -29.42 2.37 -13.83
C LEU A 357 -29.27 3.07 -15.19
N MET A 358 -28.05 3.40 -15.61
CA MET A 358 -27.81 4.02 -16.92
C MET A 358 -28.16 3.07 -18.07
N VAL A 359 -27.85 1.77 -17.93
CA VAL A 359 -28.21 0.74 -18.92
C VAL A 359 -29.73 0.55 -18.98
N VAL A 360 -30.42 0.44 -17.84
CA VAL A 360 -31.88 0.25 -17.79
C VAL A 360 -32.63 1.47 -18.33
N ALA A 361 -32.10 2.68 -18.10
CA ALA A 361 -32.68 3.91 -18.60
C ALA A 361 -32.25 4.25 -20.04
N GLU A 362 -31.50 3.37 -20.71
CA GLU A 362 -31.01 3.56 -22.10
C GLU A 362 -30.35 4.93 -22.30
N VAL A 363 -29.48 5.32 -21.35
CA VAL A 363 -28.82 6.62 -21.37
C VAL A 363 -27.64 6.63 -22.33
N ASP A 364 -27.76 7.38 -23.42
CA ASP A 364 -26.69 7.52 -24.43
C ASP A 364 -25.66 8.62 -24.11
N SER A 365 -25.92 9.47 -23.11
CA SER A 365 -25.00 10.53 -22.72
C SER A 365 -23.79 9.97 -21.96
N ALA A 366 -22.59 10.09 -22.55
CA ALA A 366 -21.33 9.67 -21.95
C ALA A 366 -21.05 10.37 -20.61
N SER A 367 -21.48 11.63 -20.44
CA SER A 367 -21.32 12.37 -19.19
C SER A 367 -22.18 11.78 -18.07
N LEU A 368 -23.41 11.37 -18.37
CA LEU A 368 -24.30 10.70 -17.41
C LEU A 368 -23.82 9.28 -17.10
N VAL A 369 -23.37 8.54 -18.12
CA VAL A 369 -22.81 7.18 -17.99
C VAL A 369 -21.60 7.15 -17.05
N LEU A 370 -20.78 8.20 -17.03
CA LEU A 370 -19.62 8.30 -16.13
C LEU A 370 -19.94 9.02 -14.82
N GLY A 371 -20.79 10.05 -14.89
CA GLY A 371 -21.13 10.93 -13.78
C GLY A 371 -21.99 10.24 -12.73
N VAL A 372 -23.08 9.58 -13.13
CA VAL A 372 -24.01 8.95 -12.19
C VAL A 372 -23.33 7.85 -11.36
N PRO A 373 -22.58 6.89 -11.95
CA PRO A 373 -21.83 5.91 -11.16
C PRO A 373 -20.84 6.56 -10.20
N SER A 374 -20.14 7.61 -10.64
CA SER A 374 -19.14 8.31 -9.81
C SER A 374 -19.77 9.03 -8.62
N VAL A 375 -20.94 9.67 -8.81
CA VAL A 375 -21.69 10.32 -7.72
C VAL A 375 -22.20 9.29 -6.72
N LEU A 376 -22.79 8.18 -7.18
CA LEU A 376 -23.26 7.12 -6.27
C LEU A 376 -22.10 6.49 -5.50
N ALA A 377 -20.97 6.23 -6.17
CA ALA A 377 -19.76 5.76 -5.52
C ALA A 377 -19.25 6.75 -4.47
N LEU A 378 -19.27 8.06 -4.76
CA LEU A 378 -18.87 9.09 -3.81
C LEU A 378 -19.78 9.09 -2.58
N LEU A 379 -21.10 9.02 -2.75
CA LEU A 379 -22.05 9.00 -1.65
C LEU A 379 -21.83 7.78 -0.75
N ALA A 380 -21.72 6.58 -1.33
CA ALA A 380 -21.46 5.36 -0.58
C ALA A 380 -20.10 5.40 0.12
N HIS A 381 -19.06 5.87 -0.58
CA HIS A 381 -17.72 6.06 -0.03
C HIS A 381 -17.75 6.97 1.19
N GLN A 382 -18.33 8.17 1.07
CA GLN A 382 -18.37 9.15 2.16
C GLN A 382 -19.22 8.68 3.33
N ALA A 383 -20.35 8.00 3.09
CA ALA A 383 -21.19 7.43 4.14
C ALA A 383 -20.42 6.41 4.98
N MET A 384 -19.78 5.43 4.32
CA MET A 384 -19.03 4.36 5.01
C MET A 384 -17.77 4.90 5.67
N PHE A 385 -17.02 5.77 5.00
CA PHE A 385 -15.82 6.39 5.57
C PHE A 385 -16.13 7.18 6.83
N ASN A 386 -17.16 8.02 6.82
CA ASN A 386 -17.53 8.82 7.99
C ASN A 386 -18.04 7.95 9.14
N SER A 387 -18.74 6.85 8.85
CA SER A 387 -19.16 5.88 9.86
C SER A 387 -17.95 5.26 10.58
N TYR A 388 -17.01 4.69 9.83
CA TYR A 388 -15.82 4.07 10.42
C TYR A 388 -14.87 5.07 11.07
N LYS A 389 -14.72 6.27 10.50
CA LYS A 389 -13.94 7.33 11.13
C LYS A 389 -14.51 7.73 12.49
N LYS A 390 -15.84 7.88 12.61
CA LYS A 390 -16.49 8.16 13.89
C LYS A 390 -16.27 7.03 14.89
N GLN A 391 -16.42 5.78 14.45
CA GLN A 391 -16.18 4.60 15.28
C GLN A 391 -14.73 4.57 15.81
N ASN A 392 -13.74 4.67 14.93
CA ASN A 392 -12.33 4.61 15.31
C ASN A 392 -11.95 5.77 16.24
N LEU A 393 -12.43 6.99 15.97
CA LEU A 393 -12.18 8.14 16.87
C LEU A 393 -12.86 7.98 18.23
N ALA A 394 -14.05 7.37 18.29
CA ALA A 394 -14.72 7.07 19.55
C ALA A 394 -13.96 6.00 20.33
N GLU A 395 -13.49 4.94 19.67
CA GLU A 395 -12.65 3.89 20.27
C GLU A 395 -11.32 4.44 20.78
N ILE A 396 -10.68 5.38 20.07
CA ILE A 396 -9.46 6.06 20.53
C ILE A 396 -9.74 6.88 21.80
N LYS A 397 -10.84 7.64 21.83
CA LYS A 397 -11.25 8.42 23.02
C LYS A 397 -11.62 7.52 24.20
N LEU A 398 -12.31 6.42 23.93
CA LEU A 398 -12.67 5.43 24.94
C LEU A 398 -11.43 4.67 25.42
N GLY A 399 -10.47 4.32 24.57
CA GLY A 399 -9.21 3.68 24.93
C GLY A 399 -8.31 4.57 25.81
N GLN A 400 -8.34 5.88 25.61
CA GLN A 400 -7.71 6.85 26.53
C GLN A 400 -8.36 6.84 27.92
N SER A 401 -9.68 6.64 28.00
CA SER A 401 -10.44 6.54 29.26
C SER A 401 -10.39 5.12 29.89
N ALA A 402 -10.31 4.08 29.07
CA ALA A 402 -10.39 2.67 29.43
C ALA A 402 -9.03 2.00 29.66
N SER A 403 -7.92 2.69 29.42
CA SER A 403 -6.59 2.25 29.90
C SER A 403 -6.50 2.10 31.43
N LYS A 404 -7.58 2.44 32.17
CA LYS A 404 -7.79 2.15 33.59
C LYS A 404 -8.83 1.06 33.91
N ARG A 405 -9.51 0.43 32.94
CA ARG A 405 -10.57 -0.56 33.23
C ARG A 405 -10.57 -1.76 32.28
N VAL A 406 -10.09 -2.88 32.82
CA VAL A 406 -10.42 -4.29 32.53
C VAL A 406 -10.49 -4.68 31.04
N GLN A 407 -9.49 -5.43 30.57
CA GLN A 407 -9.54 -6.08 29.26
C GLN A 407 -10.20 -7.47 29.39
N PHE A 408 -11.36 -7.63 28.76
CA PHE A 408 -12.03 -8.92 28.58
C PHE A 408 -11.66 -9.51 27.21
N SER A 409 -11.10 -10.71 27.19
CA SER A 409 -10.88 -11.45 25.95
C SER A 409 -11.54 -12.83 26.04
N MET A 410 -12.32 -13.16 25.01
CA MET A 410 -12.94 -14.47 24.82
C MET A 410 -12.34 -15.09 23.56
N ASN A 411 -11.74 -16.27 23.71
CA ASN A 411 -11.19 -17.02 22.60
C ASN A 411 -11.97 -18.33 22.44
N VAL A 412 -12.66 -18.48 21.32
CA VAL A 412 -13.45 -19.68 21.01
C VAL A 412 -12.67 -20.50 19.98
N ALA A 413 -12.34 -21.74 20.33
CA ALA A 413 -11.61 -22.67 19.49
C ALA A 413 -12.52 -23.84 19.12
N PRO A 414 -13.33 -23.73 18.05
CA PRO A 414 -14.26 -24.79 17.64
C PRO A 414 -13.52 -26.07 17.23
N GLU A 415 -12.26 -25.98 16.77
CA GLU A 415 -11.37 -27.13 16.58
C GLU A 415 -11.21 -28.00 17.84
N ASN A 416 -11.23 -27.41 19.04
CA ASN A 416 -11.15 -28.15 20.30
C ASN A 416 -12.42 -28.97 20.57
N TYR A 417 -13.58 -28.60 20.01
CA TYR A 417 -14.80 -29.40 20.13
C TYR A 417 -14.65 -30.73 19.39
N TYR A 418 -14.16 -30.70 18.15
CA TYR A 418 -13.94 -31.91 17.36
C TYR A 418 -12.78 -32.75 17.91
N ALA A 419 -11.70 -32.11 18.36
CA ALA A 419 -10.58 -32.80 19.01
C ALA A 419 -11.01 -33.48 20.31
N ASN A 420 -11.81 -32.83 21.15
CA ASN A 420 -12.35 -33.44 22.38
C ASN A 420 -13.37 -34.55 22.08
N LYS A 421 -14.17 -34.43 21.01
CA LYS A 421 -15.10 -35.48 20.58
C LYS A 421 -14.36 -36.74 20.12
N GLN A 422 -13.28 -36.60 19.36
CA GLN A 422 -12.42 -37.72 18.95
C GLN A 422 -11.59 -38.29 20.11
N ALA A 423 -11.20 -37.45 21.07
CA ALA A 423 -10.48 -37.88 22.27
C ALA A 423 -11.39 -38.52 23.33
N GLY A 424 -12.70 -38.24 23.32
CA GLY A 424 -13.67 -38.76 24.29
C GLY A 424 -13.72 -40.29 24.37
N GLU A 425 -13.37 -41.00 23.29
CA GLU A 425 -13.24 -42.47 23.30
C GLU A 425 -11.92 -42.97 23.93
N LYS A 426 -10.90 -42.11 24.08
CA LYS A 426 -9.57 -42.44 24.65
C LYS A 426 -9.25 -41.79 26.00
N ILE A 427 -10.00 -40.76 26.41
CA ILE A 427 -9.73 -39.98 27.65
C ILE A 427 -10.04 -40.79 28.93
N VAL A 428 -10.89 -41.84 28.85
CA VAL A 428 -11.21 -42.70 30.00
C VAL A 428 -9.99 -43.49 30.50
N GLN A 429 -8.92 -43.63 29.72
CA GLN A 429 -7.74 -44.43 30.10
C GLN A 429 -6.49 -43.62 30.51
N THR A 430 -6.40 -42.32 30.26
CA THR A 430 -5.12 -41.56 30.38
C THR A 430 -5.16 -40.31 31.26
N GLY A 431 -6.32 -39.91 31.79
CA GLY A 431 -6.41 -38.81 32.77
C GLY A 431 -5.99 -37.42 32.27
N GLN A 432 -5.78 -37.22 30.97
CA GLN A 432 -5.49 -35.90 30.40
C GLN A 432 -6.78 -35.11 30.22
N LEU A 433 -6.87 -33.96 30.88
CA LEU A 433 -8.01 -33.04 30.82
C LEU A 433 -8.20 -32.45 29.41
N ALA A 434 -9.46 -32.41 28.96
CA ALA A 434 -9.88 -31.88 27.67
C ALA A 434 -9.44 -30.43 27.44
N SER A 435 -9.09 -30.09 26.18
CA SER A 435 -8.72 -28.72 25.81
C SER A 435 -9.97 -27.82 25.81
N PRO A 436 -9.97 -26.67 26.49
CA PRO A 436 -11.19 -25.87 26.63
C PRO A 436 -11.63 -25.26 25.29
N ILE A 437 -12.92 -25.40 24.98
CA ILE A 437 -13.57 -24.85 23.78
C ILE A 437 -13.64 -23.32 23.86
N VAL A 438 -13.81 -22.79 25.07
CA VAL A 438 -13.85 -21.35 25.34
C VAL A 438 -12.80 -21.02 26.40
N LYS A 439 -11.85 -20.13 26.07
CA LYS A 439 -10.93 -19.52 27.03
C LYS A 439 -11.34 -18.08 27.27
N LEU A 440 -11.76 -17.81 28.50
CA LEU A 440 -12.00 -16.45 29.00
C LEU A 440 -10.74 -15.97 29.72
N ARG A 441 -10.23 -14.80 29.35
CA ARG A 441 -9.14 -14.14 30.06
C ARG A 441 -9.56 -12.71 30.39
N LEU A 442 -9.65 -12.45 31.70
CA LEU A 442 -9.62 -11.11 32.26
C LEU A 442 -8.17 -10.73 32.52
N LYS A 443 -7.74 -9.56 32.05
CA LYS A 443 -6.51 -8.91 32.49
C LYS A 443 -6.87 -7.59 33.17
N PHE A 444 -6.38 -7.44 34.39
CA PHE A 444 -6.47 -6.22 35.18
C PHE A 444 -5.33 -5.28 34.82
#